data_AF-A0A518FJU4-F1
#
_entry.id   AF-A0A518FJU4-F1
#
_cell.length_a   1.000
_cell.length_b   1.000
_cell.length_c   1.000
_cell.angle_alpha   90.00
_cell.angle_beta   90.00
_cell.angle_gamma   90.00
#
_symmetry.space_group_name_H-M   'P 1'
#
loop_
_entity.id
_entity.type
_entity.pdbx_description
1 polymer ?
#
loop_
_entity_poly.entity_id
_entity_poly.type
_entity_poly.pdbx_seq_one_letter_code
_entity_poly.pdbx_strand_id
1 'polypeptide(L)'
;MIDSQDYTDWCEYAGLYLKNHSHADRYRTYEQKISEAGLVTRIVHDFIQIAGDEIDLSNWRSYSVYETGKHLKYRIEKTAFAMHAIGAPRIAEKIPTIKDRSPMSQLMQSGGDLEDMMQQIDPLQALQDIRKNIANEYPNLAAQAGITPETSSPTPIDPEIETLAEIKALLEAYVTSHQQDLQSDLDQHGDPRQDPDFDPQRRLQELEDQRLREARRASQLDDVQKLKRLMKQCARRYEKVEGNPAKMASIRRELADLYSDYAGDQTDQLPQLQSCLAECEEFQQKYHDIFHPQITEDPALQKRLDDFGTHTIDEEFEFETIRVSWPKPAGFQGDWTGFRVEIEVQPGEDQQLSLLLDAMDRLQSRLPSLVDDLKQEIVNSFSEYWDWMEEDEKSDYDVTFDDEGVPTFDSLKSEIGTPSITLMIPAWPDDDEVTIEGYVPVEWDCEHGYMFEWEDAPD
;
A
#
# COMPACT_ATOMS: atom_id res chain seq x y z
N MET A 1 21.00 -26.17 24.84
CA MET A 1 20.75 -25.18 25.92
C MET A 1 20.33 -23.93 25.18
N ILE A 2 19.15 -23.42 25.48
CA ILE A 2 18.54 -22.31 24.76
C ILE A 2 19.27 -21.04 25.20
N ASP A 3 19.78 -20.23 24.28
CA ASP A 3 20.25 -18.86 24.59
C ASP A 3 19.23 -17.82 24.08
N SER A 4 19.49 -16.53 24.35
CA SER A 4 18.55 -15.47 23.98
C SER A 4 18.42 -15.28 22.46
N GLN A 5 19.48 -15.57 21.69
CA GLN A 5 19.45 -15.53 20.23
C GLN A 5 18.68 -16.74 19.69
N ASP A 6 19.03 -17.94 20.15
CA ASP A 6 18.35 -19.19 19.79
C ASP A 6 16.83 -19.13 20.04
N TYR A 7 16.43 -18.59 21.19
CA TYR A 7 15.00 -18.40 21.51
C TYR A 7 14.33 -17.34 20.63
N THR A 8 15.07 -16.31 20.22
CA THR A 8 14.58 -15.26 19.33
C THR A 8 14.38 -15.78 17.92
N ASP A 9 15.36 -16.49 17.38
CA ASP A 9 15.30 -17.13 16.07
C ASP A 9 14.13 -18.13 16.03
N TRP A 10 13.96 -18.92 17.09
CA TRP A 10 12.80 -19.80 17.22
C TRP A 10 11.47 -19.03 17.18
N CYS A 11 11.33 -17.94 17.95
CA CYS A 11 10.10 -17.13 17.95
C CYS A 11 9.74 -16.64 16.54
N GLU A 12 10.76 -16.27 15.75
CA GLU A 12 10.62 -15.84 14.37
C GLU A 12 10.16 -16.99 13.46
N TYR A 13 10.89 -18.11 13.43
CA TYR A 13 10.57 -19.24 12.55
C TYR A 13 9.28 -19.97 12.94
N ALA A 14 8.93 -19.96 14.22
CA ALA A 14 7.67 -20.51 14.73
C ALA A 14 6.45 -19.72 14.23
N GLY A 15 6.64 -18.51 13.69
CA GLY A 15 5.53 -17.69 13.18
C GLY A 15 4.56 -17.28 14.28
N LEU A 16 5.04 -17.15 15.52
CA LEU A 16 4.21 -16.78 16.68
C LEU A 16 3.59 -15.39 16.50
N TYR A 17 4.24 -14.53 15.72
CA TYR A 17 3.76 -13.21 15.36
C TYR A 17 4.03 -12.95 13.87
N LEU A 18 2.98 -13.09 13.05
CA LEU A 18 3.06 -12.88 11.60
C LEU A 18 2.96 -11.40 11.20
N LYS A 19 2.48 -10.52 12.08
CA LYS A 19 2.03 -9.17 11.70
C LYS A 19 2.87 -8.08 12.36
N ASN A 20 3.93 -7.57 11.74
CA ASN A 20 4.77 -6.56 12.37
C ASN A 20 4.17 -5.13 12.36
N HIS A 21 3.07 -4.90 13.10
CA HIS A 21 2.42 -3.59 13.18
C HIS A 21 3.08 -2.64 14.17
N SER A 22 3.59 -3.16 15.29
CA SER A 22 4.29 -2.41 16.33
C SER A 22 4.96 -3.36 17.33
N HIS A 23 5.98 -2.91 18.06
CA HIS A 23 6.54 -3.68 19.18
C HIS A 23 5.49 -3.92 20.27
N ALA A 24 4.63 -2.95 20.54
CA ALA A 24 3.55 -3.09 21.50
C ALA A 24 2.58 -4.24 21.15
N ASP A 25 2.21 -4.38 19.88
CA ASP A 25 1.33 -5.47 19.43
C ASP A 25 2.04 -6.83 19.42
N ARG A 26 3.34 -6.83 19.09
CA ARG A 26 4.20 -8.01 19.22
C ARG A 26 4.24 -8.51 20.65
N TYR A 27 4.50 -7.61 21.60
CA TYR A 27 4.58 -7.96 23.03
C TYR A 27 3.24 -8.44 23.57
N ARG A 28 2.12 -7.84 23.16
CA ARG A 28 0.77 -8.36 23.51
C ARG A 28 0.52 -9.75 22.95
N THR A 29 0.97 -10.02 21.74
CA THR A 29 0.83 -11.35 21.12
C THR A 29 1.66 -12.37 21.86
N TYR A 30 2.92 -12.05 22.18
CA TYR A 30 3.78 -12.92 22.97
C TYR A 30 3.25 -13.15 24.38
N GLU A 31 2.74 -12.13 25.07
CA GLU A 31 2.10 -12.26 26.38
C GLU A 31 0.94 -13.26 26.39
N GLN A 32 0.27 -13.48 25.25
CA GLN A 32 -0.80 -14.46 25.11
C GLN A 32 -0.34 -15.86 24.70
N LYS A 33 0.86 -15.98 24.12
CA LYS A 33 1.32 -17.21 23.47
C LYS A 33 2.46 -17.92 24.20
N ILE A 34 3.37 -17.17 24.81
CA ILE A 34 4.59 -17.72 25.43
C ILE A 34 4.64 -17.39 26.92
N SER A 35 5.52 -18.06 27.65
CA SER A 35 5.78 -17.81 29.06
C SER A 35 6.23 -16.37 29.34
N GLU A 36 6.10 -15.93 30.59
CA GLU A 36 6.62 -14.64 31.03
C GLU A 36 8.14 -14.54 30.82
N ALA A 37 8.87 -15.63 31.07
CA ALA A 37 10.31 -15.70 30.82
C ALA A 37 10.64 -15.54 29.33
N GLY A 38 9.85 -16.15 28.45
CA GLY A 38 9.96 -15.96 27.00
C GLY A 38 9.69 -14.53 26.57
N LEU A 39 8.65 -13.89 27.12
CA LEU A 39 8.32 -12.49 26.85
C LEU A 39 9.45 -11.55 27.29
N VAL A 40 9.96 -11.70 28.52
CA VAL A 40 11.08 -10.91 29.04
C VAL A 40 12.31 -11.09 28.14
N THR A 41 12.62 -12.33 27.76
CA THR A 41 13.75 -12.64 26.88
C THR A 41 13.64 -11.90 25.54
N ARG A 42 12.46 -11.92 24.89
CA ARG A 42 12.26 -11.21 23.61
C ARG A 42 12.32 -9.69 23.75
N ILE A 43 11.71 -9.11 24.80
CA ILE A 43 11.73 -7.65 24.98
C ILE A 43 13.15 -7.14 25.20
N VAL A 44 13.94 -7.80 26.06
CA VAL A 44 15.32 -7.37 26.33
C VAL A 44 16.22 -7.61 25.12
N HIS A 45 16.03 -8.73 24.39
CA HIS A 45 16.77 -8.99 23.17
C HIS A 45 16.46 -7.95 22.08
N ASP A 46 15.19 -7.60 21.86
CA ASP A 46 14.79 -6.52 20.94
C ASP A 46 15.43 -5.18 21.36
N PHE A 47 15.46 -4.86 22.67
CA PHE A 47 16.13 -3.67 23.16
C PHE A 47 17.63 -3.65 22.82
N ILE A 48 18.33 -4.77 23.00
CA ILE A 48 19.76 -4.90 22.69
C ILE A 48 20.00 -4.73 21.19
N GLN A 49 19.16 -5.30 20.33
CA GLN A 49 19.29 -5.16 18.88
C GLN A 49 19.11 -3.70 18.43
N ILE A 50 18.08 -3.02 18.96
CA ILE A 50 17.80 -1.62 18.63
C ILE A 50 18.91 -0.67 19.13
N ALA A 51 19.49 -0.95 20.29
CA ALA A 51 20.57 -0.14 20.83
C ALA A 51 21.85 -0.20 19.96
N GLY A 52 22.10 -1.30 19.25
CA GLY A 52 23.32 -1.46 18.47
C GLY A 52 24.56 -1.60 19.36
N ASP A 53 25.56 -0.72 19.19
CA ASP A 53 26.82 -0.77 19.95
C ASP A 53 26.77 -0.04 21.30
N GLU A 54 25.87 0.96 21.45
CA GLU A 54 25.79 1.83 22.64
C GLU A 54 24.33 2.14 23.01
N ILE A 55 24.04 2.32 24.30
CA ILE A 55 22.67 2.62 24.76
C ILE A 55 22.39 4.11 24.65
N ASP A 56 21.67 4.50 23.60
CA ASP A 56 21.01 5.81 23.52
C ASP A 56 19.51 5.65 23.76
N LEU A 57 19.07 5.92 25.00
CA LEU A 57 17.66 5.82 25.37
C LEU A 57 16.76 6.87 24.69
N SER A 58 17.32 8.01 24.28
CA SER A 58 16.56 9.03 23.54
C SER A 58 16.31 8.54 22.12
N ASN A 59 17.35 7.99 21.48
CA ASN A 59 17.23 7.38 20.16
C ASN A 59 16.31 6.15 20.18
N TRP A 60 16.49 5.22 21.13
CA TRP A 60 15.62 4.05 21.29
C TRP A 60 14.14 4.42 21.43
N ARG A 61 13.84 5.51 22.15
CA ARG A 61 12.47 5.99 22.32
C ARG A 61 11.90 6.56 21.03
N SER A 62 12.72 7.28 20.24
CA SER A 62 12.29 7.90 18.98
C SER A 62 12.32 6.94 17.79
N TYR A 63 12.99 5.79 17.90
CA TYR A 63 13.22 4.79 16.85
C TYR A 63 11.95 4.27 16.16
N SER A 64 10.78 4.30 16.83
CA SER A 64 9.53 3.79 16.25
C SER A 64 8.51 4.92 16.06
N VAL A 65 8.52 5.56 14.89
CA VAL A 65 7.59 6.67 14.54
C VAL A 65 6.13 6.25 14.60
N TYR A 66 5.87 4.97 14.38
CA TYR A 66 4.52 4.42 14.26
C TYR A 66 3.88 4.11 15.61
N GLU A 67 4.65 4.09 16.70
CA GLU A 67 4.12 3.86 18.04
C GLU A 67 3.83 5.19 18.73
N THR A 68 2.54 5.54 18.85
CA THR A 68 2.11 6.75 19.56
C THR A 68 1.09 6.44 20.66
N GLY A 69 0.90 7.39 21.57
CA GLY A 69 -0.10 7.32 22.63
C GLY A 69 -0.02 6.05 23.47
N LYS A 70 -1.06 5.20 23.38
CA LYS A 70 -1.19 3.98 24.20
C LYS A 70 -0.21 2.87 23.82
N HIS A 71 0.22 2.77 22.56
CA HIS A 71 1.16 1.74 22.12
C HIS A 71 2.57 2.03 22.64
N LEU A 72 3.05 3.27 22.45
CA LEU A 72 4.33 3.71 22.99
C LEU A 72 4.39 3.57 24.51
N LYS A 73 3.34 4.01 25.22
CA LYS A 73 3.25 3.85 26.67
C LYS A 73 3.37 2.38 27.08
N TYR A 74 2.66 1.47 26.40
CA TYR A 74 2.71 0.05 26.69
C TYR A 74 4.10 -0.56 26.43
N ARG A 75 4.77 -0.21 25.32
CA ARG A 75 6.16 -0.64 25.05
C ARG A 75 7.11 -0.18 26.14
N ILE A 76 7.04 1.10 26.53
CA ILE A 76 7.89 1.68 27.59
C ILE A 76 7.70 0.92 28.91
N GLU A 77 6.45 0.73 29.32
CA GLU A 77 6.11 0.01 30.56
C GLU A 77 6.59 -1.45 30.52
N LYS A 78 6.40 -2.14 29.40
CA LYS A 78 6.84 -3.53 29.22
C LYS A 78 8.36 -3.68 29.16
N THR A 79 9.06 -2.72 28.54
CA THR A 79 10.53 -2.71 28.49
C THR A 79 11.11 -2.46 29.87
N ALA A 80 10.58 -1.47 30.62
CA ALA A 80 11.00 -1.23 31.99
C ALA A 80 10.74 -2.45 32.90
N PHE A 81 9.59 -3.09 32.75
CA PHE A 81 9.28 -4.35 33.44
C PHE A 81 10.31 -5.45 33.13
N ALA A 82 10.62 -5.69 31.86
CA ALA A 82 11.54 -6.73 31.44
C ALA A 82 12.98 -6.45 31.94
N MET A 83 13.42 -5.19 31.88
CA MET A 83 14.72 -4.77 32.43
C MET A 83 14.80 -5.01 33.95
N HIS A 84 13.73 -4.72 34.69
CA HIS A 84 13.67 -5.03 36.11
C HIS A 84 13.73 -6.54 36.35
N ALA A 85 13.05 -7.35 35.52
CA ALA A 85 13.01 -8.81 35.66
C ALA A 85 14.39 -9.47 35.48
N ILE A 86 15.22 -8.97 34.57
CA ILE A 86 16.60 -9.47 34.39
C ILE A 86 17.59 -8.93 35.42
N GLY A 87 17.17 -8.00 36.29
CA GLY A 87 18.03 -7.40 37.31
C GLY A 87 18.80 -6.16 36.84
N ALA A 88 18.28 -5.40 35.87
CA ALA A 88 18.82 -4.11 35.41
C ALA A 88 17.94 -2.94 35.90
N PRO A 89 17.92 -2.62 37.21
CA PRO A 89 16.99 -1.65 37.78
C PRO A 89 17.28 -0.20 37.35
N ARG A 90 18.53 0.18 37.09
CA ARG A 90 18.86 1.59 36.79
C ARG A 90 18.29 2.00 35.44
N ILE A 91 18.46 1.18 34.41
CA ILE A 91 17.86 1.42 33.10
C ILE A 91 16.34 1.29 33.14
N ALA A 92 15.80 0.34 33.92
CA ALA A 92 14.35 0.18 34.10
C ALA A 92 13.69 1.45 34.70
N GLU A 93 14.35 2.08 35.67
CA GLU A 93 13.89 3.35 36.28
C GLU A 93 14.07 4.54 35.32
N LYS A 94 15.09 4.51 34.46
CA LYS A 94 15.38 5.61 33.52
C LYS A 94 14.41 5.63 32.33
N ILE A 95 14.10 4.48 31.74
CA ILE A 95 13.28 4.35 30.51
C ILE A 95 11.96 5.18 30.55
N PRO A 96 11.14 5.12 31.61
CA PRO A 96 9.89 5.89 31.67
C PRO A 96 10.08 7.40 31.76
N THR A 97 11.26 7.86 32.20
CA THR A 97 11.56 9.29 32.44
C THR A 97 12.10 10.02 31.23
N ILE A 98 12.54 9.27 30.21
CA ILE A 98 13.08 9.84 28.97
C ILE A 98 11.99 10.65 28.28
N LYS A 99 12.29 11.91 27.96
CA LYS A 99 11.38 12.74 27.17
C LYS A 99 11.63 12.48 25.70
N ASP A 100 10.55 12.31 24.95
CA ASP A 100 10.65 12.26 23.50
C ASP A 100 11.10 13.62 22.97
N ARG A 101 12.11 13.63 22.10
CA ARG A 101 12.61 14.84 21.45
C ARG A 101 12.10 14.98 20.02
N SER A 102 11.40 13.97 19.49
CA SER A 102 10.77 14.05 18.18
C SER A 102 9.65 15.11 18.20
N PRO A 103 9.71 16.14 17.34
CA PRO A 103 8.63 17.09 17.11
C PRO A 103 7.30 16.39 16.84
N MET A 104 7.31 15.31 16.04
CA MET A 104 6.12 14.54 15.68
C MET A 104 5.54 13.75 16.87
N SER A 105 6.37 13.17 17.73
CA SER A 105 5.83 12.52 18.94
C SER A 105 5.39 13.53 20.00
N GLN A 106 6.03 14.69 20.12
CA GLN A 106 5.55 15.78 20.98
C GLN A 106 4.19 16.31 20.47
N LEU A 107 4.02 16.36 19.15
CA LEU A 107 2.75 16.67 18.47
C LEU A 107 1.65 15.69 18.85
N MET A 108 1.88 14.39 18.65
CA MET A 108 0.93 13.29 18.92
C MET A 108 0.58 13.15 20.41
N GLN A 109 1.46 13.57 21.33
CA GLN A 109 1.21 13.53 22.77
C GLN A 109 0.41 14.75 23.29
N SER A 110 0.31 15.84 22.54
CA SER A 110 -0.28 17.10 23.02
C SER A 110 -1.80 17.22 22.83
N GLY A 111 -2.44 16.33 22.07
CA GLY A 111 -3.90 16.20 21.99
C GLY A 111 -4.66 17.44 21.50
N GLY A 112 -3.96 18.37 20.82
CA GLY A 112 -4.55 19.55 20.20
C GLY A 112 -5.13 19.28 18.82
N ASP A 113 -5.84 20.28 18.28
CA ASP A 113 -6.48 20.22 16.97
C ASP A 113 -5.44 20.12 15.84
N LEU A 114 -5.57 19.10 14.99
CA LEU A 114 -4.54 18.68 14.04
C LEU A 114 -4.23 19.78 13.00
N GLU A 115 -5.24 20.58 12.63
CA GLU A 115 -5.16 21.66 11.63
C GLU A 115 -4.34 22.87 12.09
N ASP A 116 -4.53 23.34 13.34
CA ASP A 116 -3.77 24.48 13.90
C ASP A 116 -2.29 24.13 14.15
N MET A 117 -1.99 22.84 14.20
CA MET A 117 -0.68 22.30 14.57
C MET A 117 0.17 21.94 13.35
N MET A 118 -0.44 21.51 12.24
CA MET A 118 0.25 21.33 10.95
C MET A 118 0.86 22.63 10.41
N GLN A 119 0.36 23.79 10.84
CA GLN A 119 0.93 25.10 10.49
C GLN A 119 2.22 25.46 11.27
N GLN A 120 2.57 24.73 12.34
CA GLN A 120 3.74 25.02 13.19
C GLN A 120 4.92 24.08 12.98
N ILE A 121 4.74 23.01 12.19
CA ILE A 121 5.78 22.03 11.89
C ILE A 121 6.49 22.44 10.62
N ASP A 122 7.81 22.34 10.61
CA ASP A 122 8.57 22.35 9.36
C ASP A 122 8.39 20.98 8.68
N PRO A 123 7.65 20.89 7.56
CA PRO A 123 7.37 19.61 6.89
C PRO A 123 8.65 18.90 6.45
N LEU A 124 9.75 19.63 6.17
CA LEU A 124 11.04 19.02 5.87
C LEU A 124 11.65 18.32 7.08
N GLN A 125 11.60 18.95 8.26
CA GLN A 125 12.13 18.35 9.50
C GLN A 125 11.32 17.10 9.90
N ALA A 126 9.99 17.14 9.74
CA ALA A 126 9.14 15.98 10.01
C ALA A 126 9.43 14.81 9.05
N LEU A 127 9.60 15.09 7.77
CA LEU A 127 10.01 14.09 6.77
C LEU A 127 11.39 13.51 7.08
N GLN A 128 12.35 14.33 7.50
CA GLN A 128 13.69 13.86 7.90
C GLN A 128 13.63 12.96 9.14
N ASP A 129 12.84 13.32 10.15
CA ASP A 129 12.67 12.48 11.34
C ASP A 129 11.95 11.16 11.02
N ILE A 130 10.98 11.17 10.11
CA ILE A 130 10.31 9.97 9.62
C ILE A 130 11.31 9.06 8.87
N ARG A 131 12.03 9.61 7.88
CA ARG A 131 13.04 8.89 7.11
C ARG A 131 14.12 8.29 8.02
N LYS A 132 14.62 9.06 9.00
CA LYS A 132 15.60 8.61 9.99
C LYS A 132 15.15 7.39 10.77
N ASN A 133 13.91 7.41 11.24
CA ASN A 133 13.40 6.33 12.07
C ASN A 133 13.00 5.10 11.24
N ILE A 134 12.46 5.28 10.02
CA ILE A 134 12.27 4.18 9.06
C ILE A 134 13.61 3.51 8.75
N ALA A 135 14.67 4.29 8.53
CA ALA A 135 16.00 3.79 8.26
C ALA A 135 16.63 2.99 9.38
N ASN A 136 16.33 3.41 10.60
CA ASN A 136 16.78 2.70 11.76
C ASN A 136 15.96 1.41 11.97
N GLU A 137 14.63 1.45 11.84
CA GLU A 137 13.69 0.34 12.13
C GLU A 137 13.66 -0.76 11.06
N TYR A 138 13.88 -0.40 9.80
CA TYR A 138 13.94 -1.33 8.67
C TYR A 138 15.22 -1.08 7.85
N PRO A 139 16.40 -1.39 8.40
CA PRO A 139 17.67 -1.04 7.76
C PRO A 139 17.82 -1.66 6.36
N ASN A 140 17.23 -2.83 6.13
CA ASN A 140 17.24 -3.46 4.81
C ASN A 140 16.31 -2.75 3.81
N LEU A 141 15.06 -2.41 4.21
CA LEU A 141 14.12 -1.66 3.35
C LEU A 141 14.58 -0.22 3.12
N ALA A 142 15.27 0.36 4.09
CA ALA A 142 15.79 1.71 3.98
C ALA A 142 17.07 1.79 3.17
N ALA A 143 17.95 0.80 3.29
CA ALA A 143 19.07 0.63 2.36
C ALA A 143 18.58 0.36 0.93
N GLN A 144 17.43 -0.32 0.78
CA GLN A 144 16.75 -0.50 -0.51
C GLN A 144 16.06 0.77 -1.03
N ALA A 145 15.82 1.77 -0.16
CA ALA A 145 15.16 3.03 -0.50
C ALA A 145 16.13 4.24 -0.42
N GLY A 146 17.44 3.99 -0.57
CA GLY A 146 18.48 5.02 -0.54
C GLY A 146 18.65 5.76 0.79
N ILE A 147 17.93 5.39 1.86
CA ILE A 147 18.00 6.07 3.15
C ILE A 147 19.16 5.49 3.96
N THR A 148 20.32 6.13 3.90
CA THR A 148 21.43 5.78 4.79
C THR A 148 21.08 6.04 6.26
N PRO A 149 21.21 5.03 7.14
CA PRO A 149 21.19 5.27 8.58
C PRO A 149 22.31 6.26 8.91
N GLU A 150 22.00 7.39 9.55
CA GLU A 150 23.06 8.24 10.09
C GLU A 150 23.89 7.41 11.06
N THR A 151 25.21 7.38 10.86
CA THR A 151 26.14 7.02 11.93
C THR A 151 25.90 8.01 13.08
N SER A 152 25.16 7.56 14.09
CA SER A 152 24.92 8.30 15.32
C SER A 152 26.24 8.89 15.80
N SER A 153 26.31 10.22 15.91
CA SER A 153 27.40 10.83 16.66
C SER A 153 27.38 10.22 18.07
N PRO A 154 28.51 9.75 18.61
CA PRO A 154 28.52 8.99 19.86
C PRO A 154 27.90 9.84 20.97
N THR A 155 26.71 9.44 21.41
CA THR A 155 26.04 10.01 22.57
C THR A 155 26.91 9.67 23.78
N PRO A 156 27.21 10.61 24.69
CA PRO A 156 28.01 10.30 25.86
C PRO A 156 27.37 9.14 26.64
N ILE A 157 28.15 8.08 26.89
CA ILE A 157 27.75 6.95 27.73
C ILE A 157 27.15 7.51 29.03
N ASP A 158 25.88 7.21 29.31
CA ASP A 158 25.25 7.59 30.58
C ASP A 158 25.80 6.66 31.68
N PRO A 159 26.67 7.14 32.59
CA PRO A 159 27.27 6.29 33.60
C PRO A 159 26.26 5.89 34.70
N GLU A 160 25.05 6.46 34.69
CA GLU A 160 24.01 6.20 35.68
C GLU A 160 23.16 4.96 35.38
N ILE A 161 23.31 4.35 34.20
CA ILE A 161 22.57 3.13 33.79
C ILE A 161 23.52 1.92 33.60
N GLU A 162 22.95 0.72 33.48
CA GLU A 162 23.70 -0.46 33.06
C GLU A 162 24.28 -0.27 31.66
N THR A 163 25.51 -0.75 31.45
CA THR A 163 26.13 -0.82 30.12
C THR A 163 25.49 -1.93 29.29
N LEU A 164 25.61 -1.86 27.96
CA LEU A 164 25.09 -2.90 27.07
C LEU A 164 25.67 -4.29 27.38
N ALA A 165 26.96 -4.36 27.73
CA ALA A 165 27.61 -5.60 28.13
C ALA A 165 27.04 -6.17 29.44
N GLU A 166 26.72 -5.30 30.41
CA GLU A 166 26.05 -5.71 31.65
C GLU A 166 24.64 -6.25 31.35
N ILE A 167 23.86 -5.57 30.50
CA ILE A 167 22.51 -6.02 30.12
C ILE A 167 22.57 -7.37 29.40
N LYS A 168 23.52 -7.56 28.47
CA LYS A 168 23.74 -8.85 27.79
C LYS A 168 24.03 -9.98 28.79
N ALA A 169 24.94 -9.74 29.73
CA ALA A 169 25.29 -10.73 30.76
C ALA A 169 24.11 -11.04 31.71
N LEU A 170 23.31 -10.03 32.07
CA LEU A 170 22.10 -10.20 32.88
C LEU A 170 21.03 -11.00 32.14
N LEU A 171 20.83 -10.74 30.84
CA LEU A 171 19.93 -11.52 29.99
C LEU A 171 20.38 -12.99 29.89
N GLU A 172 21.68 -13.25 29.68
CA GLU A 172 22.22 -14.61 29.65
C GLU A 172 21.98 -15.36 30.97
N ALA A 173 22.20 -14.70 32.12
CA ALA A 173 21.92 -15.27 33.43
C ALA A 173 20.41 -15.53 33.64
N TYR A 174 19.56 -14.62 33.15
CA TYR A 174 18.11 -14.78 33.20
C TYR A 174 17.65 -15.98 32.36
N VAL A 175 18.08 -16.08 31.11
CA VAL A 175 17.78 -17.20 30.20
C VAL A 175 18.28 -18.54 30.78
N THR A 176 19.47 -18.54 31.38
CA THR A 176 20.02 -19.75 32.02
C THR A 176 19.18 -20.20 33.22
N SER A 177 18.64 -19.27 34.01
CA SER A 177 17.80 -19.61 35.16
C SER A 177 16.37 -20.02 34.79
N HIS A 178 15.90 -19.67 33.58
CA HIS A 178 14.55 -19.96 33.09
C HIS A 178 14.51 -20.98 31.93
N GLN A 179 15.55 -21.81 31.76
CA GLN A 179 15.62 -22.82 30.69
C GLN A 179 14.37 -23.70 30.59
N GLN A 180 13.75 -24.05 31.72
CA GLN A 180 12.58 -24.91 31.74
C GLN A 180 11.35 -24.23 31.14
N ASP A 181 11.15 -22.93 31.42
CA ASP A 181 10.01 -22.17 30.89
C ASP A 181 10.17 -21.97 29.38
N LEU A 182 11.38 -21.61 28.94
CA LEU A 182 11.70 -21.45 27.51
C LEU A 182 11.56 -22.77 26.75
N GLN A 183 12.01 -23.89 27.32
CA GLN A 183 11.81 -25.20 26.71
C GLN A 183 10.33 -25.57 26.64
N SER A 184 9.53 -25.21 27.65
CA SER A 184 8.09 -25.43 27.63
C SER A 184 7.40 -24.67 26.49
N ASP A 185 7.86 -23.47 26.16
CA ASP A 185 7.35 -22.70 25.02
C ASP A 185 7.64 -23.42 23.69
N LEU A 186 8.89 -23.90 23.52
CA LEU A 186 9.29 -24.71 22.36
C LEU A 186 8.47 -26.00 22.26
N ASP A 187 8.28 -26.70 23.37
CA ASP A 187 7.53 -27.96 23.40
C ASP A 187 6.04 -27.74 23.08
N GLN A 188 5.47 -26.60 23.50
CA GLN A 188 4.07 -26.26 23.28
C GLN A 188 3.76 -25.89 21.82
N HIS A 189 4.62 -25.09 21.19
CA HIS A 189 4.38 -24.57 19.83
C HIS A 189 5.15 -25.32 18.74
N GLY A 190 6.07 -26.21 19.13
CA GLY A 190 6.97 -26.91 18.24
C GLY A 190 8.16 -26.05 17.81
N ASP A 191 9.24 -26.71 17.39
CA ASP A 191 10.43 -26.06 16.83
C ASP A 191 10.58 -26.45 15.36
N PRO A 192 10.24 -25.56 14.40
CA PRO A 192 10.36 -25.82 12.97
C PRO A 192 11.78 -26.21 12.53
N ARG A 193 12.80 -25.79 13.29
CA ARG A 193 14.21 -26.07 12.99
C ARG A 193 14.58 -27.54 13.17
N GLN A 194 13.72 -28.33 13.82
CA GLN A 194 13.89 -29.77 13.99
C GLN A 194 13.43 -30.56 12.76
N ASP A 195 12.79 -29.92 11.79
CA ASP A 195 12.43 -30.55 10.52
C ASP A 195 13.71 -30.84 9.70
N PRO A 196 13.92 -32.08 9.20
CA PRO A 196 15.08 -32.43 8.39
C PRO A 196 15.27 -31.56 7.13
N ASP A 197 14.17 -31.02 6.59
CA ASP A 197 14.16 -30.18 5.39
C ASP A 197 14.03 -28.68 5.74
N PHE A 198 14.30 -28.29 6.99
CA PHE A 198 14.25 -26.90 7.43
C PHE A 198 15.28 -26.05 6.69
N ASP A 199 14.78 -25.01 6.03
CA ASP A 199 15.55 -23.95 5.42
C ASP A 199 15.06 -22.61 6.01
N PRO A 200 15.91 -21.87 6.73
CA PRO A 200 15.56 -20.58 7.31
C PRO A 200 14.98 -19.59 6.29
N GLN A 201 15.58 -19.49 5.10
CA GLN A 201 15.15 -18.52 4.09
C GLN A 201 13.78 -18.91 3.53
N ARG A 202 13.61 -20.18 3.16
CA ARG A 202 12.32 -20.70 2.71
C ARG A 202 11.25 -20.50 3.77
N ARG A 203 11.55 -20.74 5.04
CA ARG A 203 10.61 -20.58 6.14
C ARG A 203 10.17 -19.12 6.31
N LEU A 204 11.10 -18.18 6.26
CA LEU A 204 10.76 -16.75 6.35
C LEU A 204 9.89 -16.31 5.17
N GLN A 205 10.19 -16.80 3.97
CA GLN A 205 9.34 -16.54 2.79
C GLN A 205 7.93 -17.11 2.97
N GLU A 206 7.79 -18.35 3.45
CA GLU A 206 6.47 -18.95 3.73
C GLU A 206 5.65 -18.13 4.73
N LEU A 207 6.29 -17.61 5.78
CA LEU A 207 5.66 -16.77 6.80
C LEU A 207 5.26 -15.41 6.24
N GLU A 208 6.08 -14.83 5.37
CA GLU A 208 5.77 -13.58 4.68
C GLU A 208 4.61 -13.75 3.69
N ASP A 209 4.61 -14.82 2.90
CA ASP A 209 3.48 -15.17 2.02
C ASP A 209 2.21 -15.42 2.83
N GLN A 210 2.32 -16.00 4.03
CA GLN A 210 1.18 -16.15 4.94
C GLN A 210 0.70 -14.78 5.46
N ARG A 211 1.61 -13.88 5.85
CA ARG A 211 1.28 -12.51 6.27
C ARG A 211 0.55 -11.75 5.17
N LEU A 212 1.06 -11.79 3.93
CA LEU A 212 0.45 -11.14 2.78
C LEU A 212 -0.94 -11.68 2.49
N ARG A 213 -1.14 -13.01 2.55
CA ARG A 213 -2.47 -13.63 2.43
C ARG A 213 -3.43 -13.20 3.54
N GLU A 214 -2.97 -13.11 4.78
CA GLU A 214 -3.81 -12.62 5.89
C GLU A 214 -4.16 -11.14 5.75
N ALA A 215 -3.23 -10.30 5.27
CA ALA A 215 -3.45 -8.90 5.00
C ALA A 215 -4.48 -8.70 3.87
N ARG A 216 -4.30 -9.41 2.74
CA ARG A 216 -5.25 -9.42 1.62
C ARG A 216 -6.63 -9.87 2.07
N ARG A 217 -6.71 -10.93 2.87
CA ARG A 217 -7.97 -11.42 3.48
C ARG A 217 -8.63 -10.36 4.36
N ALA A 218 -7.87 -9.63 5.17
CA ALA A 218 -8.40 -8.56 6.00
C ALA A 218 -8.93 -7.39 5.15
N SER A 219 -8.19 -6.99 4.12
CA SER A 219 -8.62 -5.97 3.15
C SER A 219 -9.94 -6.34 2.48
N GLN A 220 -10.04 -7.55 1.94
CA GLN A 220 -11.27 -8.02 1.30
C GLN A 220 -12.46 -8.03 2.26
N LEU A 221 -12.26 -8.33 3.55
CA LEU A 221 -13.33 -8.27 4.55
C LEU A 221 -13.77 -6.83 4.86
N ASP A 222 -12.85 -5.87 4.87
CA ASP A 222 -13.19 -4.45 5.00
C ASP A 222 -13.94 -3.95 3.76
N ASP A 223 -13.49 -4.34 2.57
CA ASP A 223 -14.15 -4.00 1.30
C ASP A 223 -15.56 -4.58 1.21
N VAL A 224 -15.79 -5.80 1.69
CA VAL A 224 -17.15 -6.35 1.85
C VAL A 224 -18.02 -5.44 2.72
N GLN A 225 -17.50 -4.94 3.84
CA GLN A 225 -18.26 -4.02 4.69
C GLN A 225 -18.49 -2.68 4.00
N LYS A 226 -17.50 -2.18 3.27
CA LYS A 226 -17.57 -0.93 2.50
C LYS A 226 -18.61 -1.03 1.38
N LEU A 227 -18.58 -2.09 0.55
CA LEU A 227 -19.58 -2.38 -0.48
C LEU A 227 -20.99 -2.45 0.10
N LYS A 228 -21.20 -3.21 1.19
CA LYS A 228 -22.51 -3.30 1.85
C LYS A 228 -23.01 -1.95 2.38
N ARG A 229 -22.10 -1.13 2.93
CA ARG A 229 -22.42 0.22 3.37
C ARG A 229 -22.79 1.12 2.20
N LEU A 230 -22.02 1.10 1.10
CA LEU A 230 -22.27 1.89 -0.10
C LEU A 230 -23.59 1.52 -0.76
N MET A 231 -23.90 0.24 -0.95
CA MET A 231 -25.21 -0.22 -1.46
C MET A 231 -26.38 0.31 -0.61
N LYS A 232 -26.26 0.23 0.73
CA LYS A 232 -27.27 0.74 1.65
C LYS A 232 -27.43 2.26 1.58
N GLN A 233 -26.33 2.99 1.47
CA GLN A 233 -26.34 4.44 1.31
C GLN A 233 -26.94 4.84 -0.05
N CYS A 234 -26.62 4.10 -1.11
CA CYS A 234 -27.14 4.31 -2.45
C CYS A 234 -28.65 4.14 -2.47
N ALA A 235 -29.19 3.03 -1.94
CA ALA A 235 -30.64 2.81 -1.85
C ALA A 235 -31.37 3.92 -1.08
N ARG A 236 -30.80 4.42 0.02
CA ARG A 236 -31.38 5.53 0.79
C ARG A 236 -31.35 6.85 0.03
N ARG A 237 -30.24 7.12 -0.67
CA ARG A 237 -30.06 8.34 -1.44
C ARG A 237 -31.00 8.34 -2.64
N TYR A 238 -31.15 7.19 -3.31
CA TYR A 238 -32.12 6.97 -4.39
C TYR A 238 -33.52 7.43 -4.02
N GLU A 239 -34.05 6.95 -2.89
CA GLU A 239 -35.39 7.32 -2.40
C GLU A 239 -35.49 8.82 -2.10
N LYS A 240 -34.44 9.42 -1.54
CA LYS A 240 -34.42 10.84 -1.16
C LYS A 240 -34.36 11.79 -2.36
N VAL A 241 -33.68 11.39 -3.43
CA VAL A 241 -33.46 12.23 -4.62
C VAL A 241 -34.32 11.78 -5.80
N GLU A 242 -35.27 10.87 -5.56
CA GLU A 242 -36.18 10.30 -6.56
C GLU A 242 -35.44 9.76 -7.80
N GLY A 243 -34.28 9.13 -7.57
CA GLY A 243 -33.46 8.52 -8.62
C GLY A 243 -32.73 9.51 -9.55
N ASN A 244 -32.66 10.80 -9.20
CA ASN A 244 -31.94 11.81 -9.99
C ASN A 244 -30.45 11.43 -10.20
N PRO A 245 -29.99 11.17 -11.44
CA PRO A 245 -28.65 10.65 -11.74
C PRO A 245 -27.50 11.55 -11.27
N ALA A 246 -27.62 12.87 -11.52
CA ALA A 246 -26.68 13.89 -11.04
C ALA A 246 -26.34 13.75 -9.56
N LYS A 247 -27.39 13.62 -8.74
CA LYS A 247 -27.26 13.53 -7.28
C LYS A 247 -26.80 12.14 -6.84
N MET A 248 -26.73 11.16 -7.73
CA MET A 248 -26.32 9.78 -7.45
C MET A 248 -24.91 9.47 -7.97
N ALA A 249 -24.33 10.32 -8.82
CA ALA A 249 -23.04 10.10 -9.48
C ALA A 249 -21.89 9.70 -8.52
N SER A 250 -21.63 10.47 -7.46
CA SER A 250 -20.49 10.19 -6.57
C SER A 250 -20.60 8.82 -5.86
N ILE A 251 -21.79 8.45 -5.36
CA ILE A 251 -21.96 7.17 -4.68
C ILE A 251 -21.98 5.99 -5.65
N ARG A 252 -22.43 6.23 -6.89
CA ARG A 252 -22.35 5.25 -7.97
C ARG A 252 -20.89 4.98 -8.33
N ARG A 253 -20.08 6.03 -8.49
CA ARG A 253 -18.65 5.93 -8.81
C ARG A 253 -17.90 5.15 -7.73
N GLU A 254 -18.05 5.54 -6.46
CA GLU A 254 -17.42 4.82 -5.34
C GLU A 254 -17.79 3.32 -5.28
N LEU A 255 -19.04 2.97 -5.65
CA LEU A 255 -19.48 1.58 -5.71
C LEU A 255 -18.90 0.85 -6.95
N ALA A 256 -18.87 1.51 -8.11
CA ALA A 256 -18.38 0.96 -9.36
C ALA A 256 -16.87 0.73 -9.33
N ASP A 257 -16.09 1.69 -8.82
CA ASP A 257 -14.63 1.59 -8.68
C ASP A 257 -14.27 0.38 -7.81
N LEU A 258 -14.84 0.33 -6.59
CA LEU A 258 -14.57 -0.76 -5.65
C LEU A 258 -15.06 -2.13 -6.15
N TYR A 259 -16.12 -2.16 -6.96
CA TYR A 259 -16.57 -3.38 -7.61
C TYR A 259 -15.60 -3.82 -8.72
N SER A 260 -15.10 -2.87 -9.52
CA SER A 260 -14.21 -3.12 -10.65
C SER A 260 -12.85 -3.69 -10.24
N ASP A 261 -12.36 -3.32 -9.05
CA ASP A 261 -11.14 -3.89 -8.44
C ASP A 261 -11.19 -5.43 -8.36
N TYR A 262 -12.40 -6.00 -8.28
CA TYR A 262 -12.61 -7.43 -8.10
C TYR A 262 -13.34 -8.13 -9.25
N ALA A 263 -13.94 -7.40 -10.20
CA ALA A 263 -14.75 -7.98 -11.27
C ALA A 263 -13.96 -8.83 -12.28
N GLY A 264 -12.62 -8.66 -12.35
CA GLY A 264 -11.76 -9.32 -13.35
C GLY A 264 -10.81 -10.40 -12.83
N ASP A 265 -10.53 -10.47 -11.52
CA ASP A 265 -9.58 -11.44 -10.95
C ASP A 265 -10.22 -12.21 -9.79
N GLN A 266 -10.62 -13.46 -10.05
CA GLN A 266 -11.22 -14.35 -9.05
C GLN A 266 -10.18 -15.06 -8.17
N THR A 267 -8.88 -14.88 -8.45
CA THR A 267 -7.79 -15.58 -7.75
C THR A 267 -7.71 -15.09 -6.30
N ASP A 268 -7.74 -16.02 -5.35
CA ASP A 268 -7.72 -15.75 -3.91
C ASP A 268 -8.85 -14.84 -3.37
N GLN A 269 -9.97 -14.74 -4.07
CA GLN A 269 -11.15 -14.07 -3.52
C GLN A 269 -11.80 -14.91 -2.41
N LEU A 270 -12.15 -14.24 -1.31
CA LEU A 270 -12.90 -14.85 -0.22
C LEU A 270 -14.34 -15.16 -0.67
N PRO A 271 -14.94 -16.27 -0.20
CA PRO A 271 -16.35 -16.58 -0.47
C PRO A 271 -17.32 -15.46 -0.07
N GLN A 272 -16.99 -14.72 1.01
CA GLN A 272 -17.78 -13.58 1.45
C GLN A 272 -17.75 -12.41 0.46
N LEU A 273 -16.59 -12.18 -0.17
CA LEU A 273 -16.44 -11.14 -1.19
C LEU A 273 -17.19 -11.54 -2.46
N GLN A 274 -17.01 -12.78 -2.93
CA GLN A 274 -17.74 -13.31 -4.08
C GLN A 274 -19.26 -13.19 -3.91
N SER A 275 -19.78 -13.58 -2.74
CA SER A 275 -21.20 -13.41 -2.42
C SER A 275 -21.62 -11.93 -2.41
N CYS A 276 -20.77 -11.04 -1.91
CA CYS A 276 -21.06 -9.61 -1.89
C CYS A 276 -21.04 -8.98 -3.29
N LEU A 277 -20.15 -9.44 -4.17
CA LEU A 277 -20.09 -8.99 -5.56
C LEU A 277 -21.35 -9.42 -6.33
N ALA A 278 -21.82 -10.65 -6.13
CA ALA A 278 -23.11 -11.09 -6.67
C ALA A 278 -24.29 -10.25 -6.12
N GLU A 279 -24.29 -9.92 -4.82
CA GLU A 279 -25.27 -8.97 -4.25
C GLU A 279 -25.17 -7.59 -4.92
N CYS A 280 -23.95 -7.11 -5.25
CA CYS A 280 -23.74 -5.86 -5.98
C CYS A 280 -24.27 -5.93 -7.41
N GLU A 281 -24.08 -7.03 -8.14
CA GLU A 281 -24.64 -7.21 -9.48
C GLU A 281 -26.18 -7.16 -9.44
N GLU A 282 -26.81 -7.89 -8.52
CA GLU A 282 -28.27 -7.82 -8.31
C GLU A 282 -28.73 -6.41 -7.94
N PHE A 283 -27.94 -5.69 -7.14
CA PHE A 283 -28.22 -4.31 -6.75
C PHE A 283 -28.15 -3.36 -7.95
N GLN A 284 -27.12 -3.46 -8.79
CA GLN A 284 -26.98 -2.65 -10.00
C GLN A 284 -28.13 -2.91 -10.98
N GLN A 285 -28.53 -4.18 -11.16
CA GLN A 285 -29.71 -4.54 -11.96
C GLN A 285 -31.02 -3.96 -11.40
N LYS A 286 -31.20 -3.95 -10.08
CA LYS A 286 -32.39 -3.38 -9.44
C LYS A 286 -32.50 -1.87 -9.67
N TYR A 287 -31.38 -1.16 -9.68
CA TYR A 287 -31.29 0.28 -9.90
C TYR A 287 -30.71 0.61 -11.28
N HIS A 288 -31.12 -0.18 -12.29
CA HIS A 288 -30.57 -0.15 -13.63
C HIS A 288 -30.46 1.27 -14.20
N ASP A 289 -31.52 2.07 -14.09
CA ASP A 289 -31.59 3.43 -14.68
C ASP A 289 -30.51 4.40 -14.16
N ILE A 290 -29.86 4.10 -13.03
CA ILE A 290 -28.78 4.92 -12.47
C ILE A 290 -27.40 4.33 -12.74
N PHE A 291 -27.28 3.01 -12.67
CA PHE A 291 -26.01 2.32 -12.88
C PHE A 291 -25.70 2.12 -14.37
N HIS A 292 -26.74 2.09 -15.20
CA HIS A 292 -26.71 2.00 -16.65
C HIS A 292 -27.64 3.07 -17.26
N PRO A 293 -27.37 4.37 -17.03
CA PRO A 293 -28.18 5.41 -17.64
C PRO A 293 -28.01 5.33 -19.16
N GLN A 294 -29.06 5.65 -19.91
CA GLN A 294 -28.98 5.66 -21.37
C GLN A 294 -28.33 6.95 -21.84
N ILE A 295 -27.32 6.83 -22.70
CA ILE A 295 -26.67 7.98 -23.34
C ILE A 295 -27.49 8.44 -24.56
N THR A 296 -28.13 7.47 -25.21
CA THR A 296 -28.81 7.61 -26.49
C THR A 296 -30.12 6.84 -26.48
N GLU A 297 -31.12 7.34 -27.20
CA GLU A 297 -32.35 6.61 -27.47
C GLU A 297 -32.21 5.62 -28.65
N ASP A 298 -31.11 5.69 -29.43
CA ASP A 298 -30.83 4.76 -30.53
C ASP A 298 -30.38 3.38 -29.99
N PRO A 299 -31.19 2.31 -30.14
CA PRO A 299 -30.84 0.99 -29.66
C PRO A 299 -29.58 0.40 -30.29
N ALA A 300 -29.21 0.84 -31.50
CA ALA A 300 -28.01 0.36 -32.18
C ALA A 300 -26.74 0.95 -31.55
N LEU A 301 -26.74 2.25 -31.23
CA LEU A 301 -25.63 2.92 -30.55
C LEU A 301 -25.49 2.43 -29.10
N GLN A 302 -26.60 2.27 -28.38
CA GLN A 302 -26.55 1.70 -27.03
C GLN A 302 -25.96 0.30 -27.03
N LYS A 303 -26.37 -0.55 -27.99
CA LYS A 303 -25.79 -1.89 -28.11
C LYS A 303 -24.29 -1.85 -28.39
N ARG A 304 -23.79 -0.92 -29.22
CA ARG A 304 -22.35 -0.76 -29.47
C ARG A 304 -21.58 -0.39 -28.19
N LEU A 305 -22.13 0.50 -27.36
CA LEU A 305 -21.54 0.83 -26.06
C LEU A 305 -21.43 -0.40 -25.15
N ASP A 306 -22.48 -1.22 -25.11
CA ASP A 306 -22.54 -2.45 -24.31
C ASP A 306 -21.58 -3.53 -24.86
N ASP A 307 -21.39 -3.61 -26.18
CA ASP A 307 -20.50 -4.59 -26.83
C ASP A 307 -19.01 -4.37 -26.46
N PHE A 308 -18.62 -3.14 -26.09
CA PHE A 308 -17.29 -2.87 -25.50
C PHE A 308 -17.16 -3.34 -24.05
N GLY A 309 -18.26 -3.56 -23.34
CA GLY A 309 -18.28 -4.08 -21.96
C GLY A 309 -18.97 -3.15 -20.96
N THR A 310 -18.89 -3.51 -19.69
CA THR A 310 -19.51 -2.75 -18.59
C THR A 310 -18.87 -1.36 -18.49
N HIS A 311 -19.69 -0.32 -18.55
CA HIS A 311 -19.27 1.07 -18.46
C HIS A 311 -20.03 1.85 -17.39
N THR A 312 -19.45 2.98 -16.99
CA THR A 312 -20.07 3.99 -16.15
C THR A 312 -20.26 5.28 -16.96
N ILE A 313 -21.24 6.10 -16.57
CA ILE A 313 -21.60 7.32 -17.30
C ILE A 313 -21.71 8.47 -16.32
N ASP A 314 -20.72 9.35 -16.30
CA ASP A 314 -20.69 10.52 -15.43
C ASP A 314 -21.13 11.78 -16.18
N GLU A 315 -22.15 12.46 -15.66
CA GLU A 315 -22.54 13.79 -16.13
C GLU A 315 -21.64 14.83 -15.44
N GLU A 316 -20.73 15.45 -16.19
CA GLU A 316 -19.90 16.54 -15.68
C GLU A 316 -20.65 17.87 -15.80
N PHE A 317 -21.27 18.31 -14.69
CA PHE A 317 -22.08 19.54 -14.63
C PHE A 317 -21.35 20.82 -15.01
N GLU A 318 -20.02 20.84 -14.92
CA GLU A 318 -19.23 22.04 -15.21
C GLU A 318 -18.96 22.23 -16.71
N PHE A 319 -19.05 21.16 -17.51
CA PHE A 319 -18.66 21.18 -18.94
C PHE A 319 -19.80 20.84 -19.90
N GLU A 320 -21.01 20.59 -19.40
CA GLU A 320 -22.16 20.16 -20.23
C GLU A 320 -21.86 18.90 -21.07
N THR A 321 -20.93 18.06 -20.60
CA THR A 321 -20.52 16.80 -21.23
C THR A 321 -20.91 15.60 -20.38
N ILE A 322 -21.15 14.50 -21.08
CA ILE A 322 -21.30 13.17 -20.53
C ILE A 322 -20.00 12.43 -20.79
N ARG A 323 -19.37 11.93 -19.73
CA ARG A 323 -18.23 11.05 -19.83
C ARG A 323 -18.67 9.60 -19.69
N VAL A 324 -18.27 8.76 -20.63
CA VAL A 324 -18.50 7.32 -20.57
C VAL A 324 -17.17 6.64 -20.34
N SER A 325 -17.09 5.75 -19.36
CA SER A 325 -15.82 5.13 -18.97
C SER A 325 -15.95 3.60 -18.91
N TRP A 326 -15.04 2.91 -19.58
CA TRP A 326 -14.85 1.48 -19.52
C TRP A 326 -13.54 1.18 -18.80
N PRO A 327 -13.56 0.53 -17.62
CA PRO A 327 -12.34 0.19 -16.91
C PRO A 327 -11.51 -0.87 -17.66
N LYS A 328 -12.17 -1.79 -18.37
CA LYS A 328 -11.53 -2.88 -19.15
C LYS A 328 -12.35 -3.19 -20.41
N PRO A 329 -12.34 -2.32 -21.43
CA PRO A 329 -13.12 -2.56 -22.64
C PRO A 329 -12.57 -3.74 -23.44
N ALA A 330 -13.47 -4.45 -24.13
CA ALA A 330 -13.11 -5.56 -24.99
C ALA A 330 -12.14 -5.11 -26.08
N GLY A 331 -11.06 -5.87 -26.29
CA GLY A 331 -10.04 -5.56 -27.30
C GLY A 331 -9.04 -4.45 -26.94
N PHE A 332 -9.16 -3.83 -25.76
CA PHE A 332 -8.23 -2.82 -25.27
C PHE A 332 -7.25 -3.39 -24.24
N GLN A 333 -6.47 -4.37 -24.68
CA GLN A 333 -5.50 -5.08 -23.85
C GLN A 333 -4.16 -5.18 -24.58
N GLY A 334 -3.10 -4.77 -23.90
CA GLY A 334 -1.72 -5.08 -24.27
C GLY A 334 -1.28 -6.42 -23.69
N ASP A 335 -0.08 -6.83 -24.02
CA ASP A 335 0.61 -8.00 -23.46
C ASP A 335 1.01 -7.82 -21.98
N TRP A 336 1.02 -6.58 -21.47
CA TRP A 336 1.40 -6.26 -20.09
C TRP A 336 0.26 -5.69 -19.23
N THR A 337 -0.75 -5.05 -19.82
CA THR A 337 -1.85 -4.42 -19.09
C THR A 337 -3.13 -4.28 -19.92
N GLY A 338 -4.25 -3.99 -19.25
CA GLY A 338 -5.47 -3.51 -19.89
C GLY A 338 -5.54 -1.99 -19.87
N PHE A 339 -6.13 -1.39 -20.90
CA PHE A 339 -6.36 0.05 -20.96
C PHE A 339 -7.75 0.38 -20.42
N ARG A 340 -7.85 1.42 -19.60
CA ARG A 340 -9.12 2.11 -19.36
C ARG A 340 -9.41 3.01 -20.56
N VAL A 341 -10.65 3.08 -21.02
CA VAL A 341 -11.03 3.99 -22.11
C VAL A 341 -12.19 4.86 -21.69
N GLU A 342 -12.13 6.13 -22.04
CA GLU A 342 -13.14 7.13 -21.79
C GLU A 342 -13.53 7.83 -23.10
N ILE A 343 -14.80 8.20 -23.23
CA ILE A 343 -15.24 9.13 -24.27
C ILE A 343 -16.00 10.30 -23.65
N GLU A 344 -15.88 11.47 -24.26
CA GLU A 344 -16.64 12.67 -23.87
C GLU A 344 -17.61 13.07 -24.97
N VAL A 345 -18.90 13.11 -24.63
CA VAL A 345 -19.99 13.36 -25.58
C VAL A 345 -21.00 14.36 -25.00
N GLN A 346 -21.59 15.22 -25.83
CA GLN A 346 -22.67 16.10 -25.40
C GLN A 346 -24.00 15.33 -25.23
N PRO A 347 -24.84 15.70 -24.24
CA PRO A 347 -26.12 15.04 -24.03
C PRO A 347 -27.03 15.04 -25.27
N GLY A 348 -27.42 13.86 -25.74
CA GLY A 348 -28.35 13.69 -26.87
C GLY A 348 -27.75 13.85 -28.26
N GLU A 349 -26.41 13.97 -28.38
CA GLU A 349 -25.72 14.10 -29.66
C GLU A 349 -25.31 12.74 -30.25
N ASP A 350 -26.29 12.01 -30.79
CA ASP A 350 -26.08 10.66 -31.38
C ASP A 350 -25.04 10.66 -32.52
N GLN A 351 -24.92 11.76 -33.27
CA GLN A 351 -23.92 11.88 -34.33
C GLN A 351 -22.50 11.94 -33.75
N GLN A 352 -22.28 12.73 -32.69
CA GLN A 352 -21.00 12.80 -32.00
C GLN A 352 -20.64 11.44 -31.39
N LEU A 353 -21.61 10.80 -30.73
CA LEU A 353 -21.44 9.46 -30.17
C LEU A 353 -21.02 8.44 -31.24
N SER A 354 -21.68 8.45 -32.41
CA SER A 354 -21.33 7.54 -33.50
C SER A 354 -19.89 7.75 -33.98
N LEU A 355 -19.43 9.00 -34.13
CA LEU A 355 -18.07 9.30 -34.55
C LEU A 355 -17.03 8.80 -33.56
N LEU A 356 -17.28 9.00 -32.26
CA LEU A 356 -16.41 8.52 -31.18
C LEU A 356 -16.35 6.98 -31.14
N LEU A 357 -17.49 6.29 -31.31
CA LEU A 357 -17.50 4.83 -31.38
C LEU A 357 -16.80 4.29 -32.62
N ASP A 358 -16.92 4.98 -33.76
CA ASP A 358 -16.18 4.62 -34.97
C ASP A 358 -14.66 4.82 -34.78
N ALA A 359 -14.24 5.87 -34.05
CA ALA A 359 -12.84 6.07 -33.67
C ALA A 359 -12.35 5.01 -32.67
N MET A 360 -13.19 4.58 -31.72
CA MET A 360 -12.86 3.46 -30.84
C MET A 360 -12.63 2.16 -31.62
N ASP A 361 -13.46 1.85 -32.62
CA ASP A 361 -13.29 0.66 -33.46
C ASP A 361 -11.97 0.72 -34.26
N ARG A 362 -11.65 1.88 -34.85
CA ARG A 362 -10.38 2.10 -35.57
C ARG A 362 -9.18 2.02 -34.62
N LEU A 363 -9.31 2.56 -33.41
CA LEU A 363 -8.25 2.50 -32.42
C LEU A 363 -8.03 1.06 -31.96
N GLN A 364 -9.09 0.29 -31.72
CA GLN A 364 -9.01 -1.11 -31.33
C GLN A 364 -8.26 -1.96 -32.37
N SER A 365 -8.46 -1.69 -33.68
CA SER A 365 -7.77 -2.42 -34.76
C SER A 365 -6.27 -2.12 -34.80
N ARG A 366 -5.87 -0.88 -34.46
CA ARG A 366 -4.49 -0.36 -34.49
C ARG A 366 -3.75 -0.50 -33.16
N LEU A 367 -4.45 -0.79 -32.07
CA LEU A 367 -3.89 -0.82 -30.73
C LEU A 367 -2.64 -1.70 -30.59
N PRO A 368 -2.55 -2.91 -31.18
CA PRO A 368 -1.35 -3.74 -31.03
C PRO A 368 -0.06 -3.06 -31.50
N SER A 369 -0.10 -2.29 -32.61
CA SER A 369 1.07 -1.53 -33.07
C SER A 369 1.35 -0.31 -32.20
N LEU A 370 0.31 0.41 -31.79
CA LEU A 370 0.44 1.61 -30.96
C LEU A 370 0.98 1.29 -29.55
N VAL A 371 0.66 0.11 -29.02
CA VAL A 371 1.18 -0.37 -27.74
C VAL A 371 2.69 -0.58 -27.78
N ASP A 372 3.24 -1.07 -28.89
CA ASP A 372 4.69 -1.27 -29.02
C ASP A 372 5.43 0.08 -29.09
N ASP A 373 4.86 1.05 -29.81
CA ASP A 373 5.38 2.43 -29.82
C ASP A 373 5.32 3.06 -28.43
N LEU A 374 4.19 2.93 -27.73
CA LEU A 374 4.02 3.44 -26.36
C LEU A 374 5.01 2.82 -25.38
N LYS A 375 5.31 1.52 -25.47
CA LYS A 375 6.35 0.89 -24.64
C LYS A 375 7.70 1.56 -24.85
N GLN A 376 8.05 1.84 -26.11
CA GLN A 376 9.32 2.50 -26.42
C GLN A 376 9.34 3.93 -25.89
N GLU A 377 8.23 4.66 -25.99
CA GLU A 377 8.12 6.01 -25.44
C GLU A 377 8.23 6.04 -23.92
N ILE A 378 7.62 5.09 -23.21
CA ILE A 378 7.76 4.93 -21.75
C ILE A 378 9.22 4.65 -21.38
N VAL A 379 9.89 3.74 -22.11
CA VAL A 379 11.31 3.46 -21.92
C VAL A 379 12.16 4.71 -22.16
N ASN A 380 11.86 5.48 -23.20
CA ASN A 380 12.56 6.73 -23.50
C ASN A 380 12.35 7.76 -22.38
N SER A 381 11.12 7.94 -21.91
CA SER A 381 10.79 8.83 -20.79
C SER A 381 11.54 8.43 -19.52
N PHE A 382 11.57 7.14 -19.18
CA PHE A 382 12.35 6.65 -18.04
C PHE A 382 13.85 6.84 -18.26
N SER A 383 14.36 6.63 -19.48
CA SER A 383 15.79 6.81 -19.79
C SER A 383 16.22 8.26 -19.61
N GLU A 384 15.39 9.20 -20.05
CA GLU A 384 15.63 10.62 -19.79
C GLU A 384 15.66 10.89 -18.29
N TYR A 385 14.63 10.44 -17.55
CA TYR A 385 14.60 10.58 -16.09
C TYR A 385 15.85 9.97 -15.43
N TRP A 386 16.22 8.75 -15.82
CA TRP A 386 17.41 8.05 -15.36
C TRP A 386 18.70 8.84 -15.60
N ASP A 387 18.83 9.53 -16.72
CA ASP A 387 20.01 10.37 -16.98
C ASP A 387 20.08 11.61 -16.07
N TRP A 388 18.93 12.09 -15.59
CA TRP A 388 18.83 13.21 -14.64
C TRP A 388 18.96 12.81 -13.17
N MET A 389 18.71 11.54 -12.84
CA MET A 389 18.82 11.01 -11.48
C MET A 389 20.26 10.97 -10.95
N GLU A 390 20.40 11.26 -9.66
CA GLU A 390 21.66 11.02 -8.94
C GLU A 390 21.90 9.50 -8.72
N GLU A 391 23.16 9.08 -8.54
CA GLU A 391 23.52 7.64 -8.44
C GLU A 391 22.85 6.92 -7.26
N ASP A 392 22.53 7.65 -6.20
CA ASP A 392 21.82 7.14 -5.03
C ASP A 392 20.33 6.94 -5.30
N GLU A 393 19.68 7.84 -6.05
CA GLU A 393 18.27 7.70 -6.45
C GLU A 393 18.07 6.51 -7.42
N LYS A 394 19.06 6.24 -8.28
CA LYS A 394 19.05 5.08 -9.19
C LYS A 394 18.96 3.74 -8.47
N SER A 395 19.39 3.68 -7.21
CA SER A 395 19.38 2.44 -6.43
C SER A 395 17.99 1.99 -5.98
N ASP A 396 17.00 2.88 -6.04
CA ASP A 396 15.61 2.61 -5.68
C ASP A 396 14.85 1.82 -6.77
N TYR A 397 15.45 1.66 -7.95
CA TYR A 397 14.82 1.02 -9.11
C TYR A 397 15.54 -0.29 -9.48
N ASP A 398 14.78 -1.40 -9.54
CA ASP A 398 15.28 -2.69 -10.02
C ASP A 398 15.20 -2.78 -11.55
N VAL A 399 16.06 -2.02 -12.24
CA VAL A 399 16.04 -1.86 -13.70
C VAL A 399 17.08 -2.74 -14.36
N THR A 400 16.66 -3.53 -15.34
CA THR A 400 17.57 -4.24 -16.23
C THR A 400 17.79 -3.46 -17.51
N PHE A 401 19.03 -3.45 -17.99
CA PHE A 401 19.44 -2.76 -19.20
C PHE A 401 19.77 -3.78 -20.29
N ASP A 402 19.49 -3.43 -21.54
CA ASP A 402 19.90 -4.21 -22.69
C ASP A 402 21.41 -4.03 -23.02
N ASP A 403 21.86 -4.70 -24.08
CA ASP A 403 23.26 -4.65 -24.53
C ASP A 403 23.71 -3.24 -24.98
N GLU A 404 22.78 -2.32 -25.25
CA GLU A 404 23.03 -0.93 -25.64
C GLU A 404 23.00 0.03 -24.42
N GLY A 405 22.67 -0.49 -23.23
CA GLY A 405 22.57 0.30 -22.01
C GLY A 405 21.23 1.03 -21.87
N VAL A 406 20.19 0.57 -22.58
CA VAL A 406 18.83 1.12 -22.50
C VAL A 406 18.00 0.29 -21.51
N PRO A 407 17.22 0.91 -20.60
CA PRO A 407 16.27 0.22 -19.74
C PRO A 407 15.33 -0.69 -20.53
N THR A 408 15.13 -1.91 -20.08
CA THR A 408 14.17 -2.82 -20.71
C THR A 408 12.76 -2.51 -20.21
N PHE A 409 11.76 -2.55 -21.10
CA PHE A 409 10.36 -2.34 -20.70
C PHE A 409 9.89 -3.33 -19.63
N ASP A 410 10.35 -4.59 -19.70
CA ASP A 410 9.96 -5.63 -18.76
C ASP A 410 10.34 -5.32 -17.30
N SER A 411 11.48 -4.66 -17.06
CA SER A 411 11.88 -4.25 -15.71
C SER A 411 11.12 -3.04 -15.19
N LEU A 412 10.47 -2.26 -16.06
CA LEU A 412 9.72 -1.08 -15.66
C LEU A 412 8.26 -1.39 -15.29
N LYS A 413 7.77 -2.60 -15.57
CA LYS A 413 6.34 -2.96 -15.40
C LYS A 413 5.78 -2.72 -14.00
N SER A 414 6.58 -2.87 -12.95
CA SER A 414 6.15 -2.61 -11.56
C SER A 414 5.93 -1.13 -11.28
N GLU A 415 6.58 -0.25 -12.04
CA GLU A 415 6.59 1.20 -11.87
C GLU A 415 5.55 1.91 -12.75
N ILE A 416 4.75 1.14 -13.48
CA ILE A 416 3.77 1.65 -14.45
C ILE A 416 2.36 1.27 -13.98
N GLY A 417 1.52 2.30 -13.80
CA GLY A 417 0.12 2.16 -13.45
C GLY A 417 -0.76 1.72 -14.63
N THR A 418 -2.08 1.67 -14.39
CA THR A 418 -3.05 1.33 -15.45
C THR A 418 -3.21 2.50 -16.42
N PRO A 419 -2.91 2.36 -17.72
CA PRO A 419 -3.04 3.43 -18.68
C PRO A 419 -4.51 3.73 -18.98
N SER A 420 -4.81 5.00 -19.26
CA SER A 420 -6.12 5.47 -19.67
C SER A 420 -6.06 6.18 -21.02
N ILE A 421 -7.07 5.99 -21.86
CA ILE A 421 -7.25 6.65 -23.15
C ILE A 421 -8.55 7.45 -23.09
N THR A 422 -8.54 8.69 -23.57
CA THR A 422 -9.71 9.55 -23.67
C THR A 422 -9.92 9.95 -25.13
N LEU A 423 -11.13 9.72 -25.66
CA LEU A 423 -11.53 10.19 -26.98
C LEU A 423 -12.55 11.33 -26.86
N MET A 424 -12.32 12.41 -27.57
CA MET A 424 -13.21 13.58 -27.57
C MET A 424 -13.19 14.31 -28.92
N ILE A 425 -14.17 15.17 -29.15
CA ILE A 425 -14.21 16.08 -30.31
C ILE A 425 -14.22 17.52 -29.75
N PRO A 426 -13.04 18.16 -29.58
CA PRO A 426 -12.93 19.41 -28.83
C PRO A 426 -13.71 20.59 -29.43
N ALA A 427 -13.86 20.61 -30.76
CA ALA A 427 -14.52 21.68 -31.49
C ALA A 427 -15.95 21.32 -31.95
N TRP A 428 -16.59 20.33 -31.33
CA TRP A 428 -17.97 19.97 -31.67
C TRP A 428 -18.94 21.16 -31.39
N PRO A 429 -19.90 21.45 -32.29
CA PRO A 429 -20.25 20.76 -33.55
C PRO A 429 -19.60 21.38 -34.80
N ASP A 430 -18.64 22.29 -34.64
CA ASP A 430 -18.01 23.01 -35.75
C ASP A 430 -16.96 22.15 -36.48
N ASP A 431 -16.48 21.09 -35.85
CA ASP A 431 -15.51 20.11 -36.36
C ASP A 431 -15.92 18.67 -35.96
N ASP A 432 -15.53 17.70 -36.78
CA ASP A 432 -15.72 16.26 -36.55
C ASP A 432 -14.41 15.49 -36.29
N GLU A 433 -13.28 16.18 -36.21
CA GLU A 433 -11.98 15.58 -35.86
C GLU A 433 -11.96 15.03 -34.42
N VAL A 434 -11.70 13.73 -34.29
CA VAL A 434 -11.56 13.05 -33.00
C VAL A 434 -10.12 13.18 -32.50
N THR A 435 -9.97 13.69 -31.30
CA THR A 435 -8.71 13.68 -30.55
C THR A 435 -8.67 12.43 -29.67
N ILE A 436 -7.55 11.71 -29.72
CA ILE A 436 -7.28 10.53 -28.88
C ILE A 436 -6.07 10.88 -28.00
N GLU A 437 -6.33 11.15 -26.73
CA GLU A 437 -5.31 11.44 -25.73
C GLU A 437 -5.17 10.24 -24.80
N GLY A 438 -3.99 10.09 -24.21
CA GLY A 438 -3.76 9.04 -23.24
C GLY A 438 -2.82 9.46 -22.14
N TYR A 439 -2.94 8.75 -21.03
CA TYR A 439 -2.20 8.96 -19.81
C TYR A 439 -1.74 7.63 -19.25
N VAL A 440 -0.47 7.57 -18.87
CA VAL A 440 0.13 6.43 -18.18
C VAL A 440 0.66 6.93 -16.84
N PRO A 441 0.09 6.49 -15.71
CA PRO A 441 0.70 6.75 -14.41
C PRO A 441 2.07 6.07 -14.35
N VAL A 442 3.11 6.80 -13.96
CA VAL A 442 4.47 6.29 -13.81
C VAL A 442 5.07 6.82 -12.51
N GLU A 443 5.82 5.98 -11.80
CA GLU A 443 6.34 6.33 -10.46
C GLU A 443 7.38 7.47 -10.50
N TRP A 444 8.15 7.57 -11.58
CA TRP A 444 9.20 8.60 -11.73
C TRP A 444 8.67 10.02 -12.00
N ASP A 445 7.42 10.15 -12.44
CA ASP A 445 6.73 11.43 -12.59
C ASP A 445 5.33 11.30 -11.98
N CYS A 446 5.26 11.10 -10.67
CA CYS A 446 4.00 10.92 -9.96
C CYS A 446 3.08 12.17 -9.99
N GLU A 447 3.60 13.34 -10.36
CA GLU A 447 2.82 14.57 -10.47
C GLU A 447 2.12 14.69 -11.83
N HIS A 448 2.77 14.28 -12.93
CA HIS A 448 2.25 14.49 -14.29
C HIS A 448 2.03 13.21 -15.10
N GLY A 449 2.63 12.10 -14.70
CA GLY A 449 2.71 10.84 -15.45
C GLY A 449 3.25 11.01 -16.88
N TYR A 450 3.01 10.01 -17.73
CA TYR A 450 3.34 10.07 -19.15
C TYR A 450 2.09 10.32 -19.99
N MET A 451 2.04 11.46 -20.69
CA MET A 451 0.96 11.82 -21.61
C MET A 451 1.33 11.47 -23.05
N PHE A 452 0.39 10.93 -23.80
CA PHE A 452 0.55 10.62 -25.22
C PHE A 452 -0.68 11.03 -26.03
N GLU A 453 -0.49 11.21 -27.33
CA GLU A 453 -1.56 11.52 -28.28
C GLU A 453 -1.44 10.58 -29.49
N TRP A 454 -2.58 10.08 -29.96
CA TRP A 454 -2.65 9.25 -31.16
C TRP A 454 -3.56 9.89 -32.20
N GLU A 455 -3.15 9.79 -33.47
CA GLU A 455 -3.99 10.25 -34.57
C GLU A 455 -5.15 9.28 -34.82
N ASP A 456 -6.36 9.83 -35.00
CA ASP A 456 -7.51 9.11 -35.56
C ASP A 456 -7.36 8.91 -37.09
N ALA A 457 -6.39 8.09 -37.47
CA ALA A 457 -6.15 7.74 -38.86
C ALA A 457 -7.19 6.71 -39.36
N PRO A 458 -7.73 6.88 -40.58
CA PRO A 458 -8.53 5.85 -41.24
C PRO A 458 -7.68 4.61 -41.55
N ASP A 459 -8.33 3.44 -41.56
CA ASP A 459 -7.71 2.13 -41.88
C ASP A 459 -6.96 2.08 -43.22
#